data_AF-A0A1E3XBC0-F1
#
_entry.id   AF-A0A1E3XBC0-F1
#
_cell.length_a   1.000
_cell.length_b   1.000
_cell.length_c   1.000
_cell.angle_alpha   90.00
_cell.angle_beta   90.00
_cell.angle_gamma   90.00
#
_symmetry.space_group_name_H-M   'P 1'
#
loop_
_entity.id
_entity.type
_entity.pdbx_description
1 polymer ?
#
loop_
_entity_poly.entity_id
_entity_poly.type
_entity_poly.pdbx_seq_one_letter_code
_entity_poly.pdbx_strand_id
1 'polypeptide(L)'
;AEDTFGSDHPNVAISLNNLAGLYISKGNYAEIEALYKRALEIVEKALGPDHPDVAISLKNLAELYYNQGRYAEAEPLYKSSLKILEKVLGPDHPEVATALEHMAELYKKIGKEDEAE
;
A
#
# COMPACT_ATOMS: atom_id res chain seq x y z
N ALA A 1 -23.92 -5.14 -11.70
CA ALA A 1 -24.41 -5.93 -10.55
C ALA A 1 -23.55 -5.58 -9.35
N GLU A 2 -23.91 -4.49 -8.67
CA GLU A 2 -23.28 -4.01 -7.42
C GLU A 2 -24.11 -4.46 -6.20
N ASP A 3 -24.89 -5.55 -6.32
CA ASP A 3 -26.08 -5.77 -5.49
C ASP A 3 -26.09 -7.13 -4.77
N THR A 4 -24.95 -7.62 -4.28
CA THR A 4 -24.99 -8.84 -3.43
C THR A 4 -23.91 -8.93 -2.36
N PHE A 5 -22.87 -8.11 -2.42
CA PHE A 5 -21.86 -7.99 -1.37
C PHE A 5 -21.65 -6.51 -1.15
N GLY A 6 -22.06 -5.99 0.02
CA GLY A 6 -21.99 -4.57 0.32
C GLY A 6 -20.60 -3.99 0.07
N SER A 7 -20.51 -2.67 -0.03
CA SER A 7 -19.28 -1.89 -0.27
C SER A 7 -18.08 -2.21 0.64
N ASP A 8 -18.28 -3.02 1.68
CA ASP A 8 -17.29 -3.45 2.66
C ASP A 8 -16.69 -4.85 2.35
N HIS A 9 -16.96 -5.45 1.18
CA HIS A 9 -16.46 -6.79 0.86
C HIS A 9 -14.97 -6.77 0.43
N PRO A 10 -14.10 -7.71 0.88
CA PRO A 10 -12.69 -7.78 0.50
C PRO A 10 -12.43 -7.78 -1.02
N ASN A 11 -13.31 -8.39 -1.80
CA ASN A 11 -13.25 -8.34 -3.28
C ASN A 11 -13.36 -6.91 -3.85
N VAL A 12 -13.98 -5.97 -3.14
CA VAL A 12 -14.01 -4.54 -3.51
C VAL A 12 -12.61 -3.95 -3.36
N ALA A 13 -11.88 -4.26 -2.29
CA ALA A 13 -10.50 -3.81 -2.10
C ALA A 13 -9.56 -4.33 -3.19
N ILE A 14 -9.69 -5.61 -3.59
CA ILE A 14 -8.93 -6.19 -4.71
C ILE A 14 -9.24 -5.45 -6.02
N SER A 15 -10.52 -5.15 -6.26
CA SER A 15 -10.96 -4.44 -7.46
C SER A 15 -10.45 -2.99 -7.49
N LEU A 16 -10.46 -2.31 -6.34
CA LEU A 16 -9.91 -0.95 -6.19
C LEU A 16 -8.39 -0.93 -6.38
N ASN A 17 -7.66 -1.92 -5.87
CA ASN A 17 -6.21 -2.03 -6.06
C ASN A 17 -5.84 -2.23 -7.53
N ASN A 18 -6.55 -3.12 -8.24
CA ASN A 18 -6.33 -3.34 -9.67
C ASN A 18 -6.67 -2.10 -10.50
N LEU A 19 -7.74 -1.39 -10.14
CA LEU A 19 -8.15 -0.17 -10.80
C LEU A 19 -7.09 0.94 -10.62
N ALA A 20 -6.59 1.10 -9.40
CA ALA A 20 -5.53 2.04 -9.08
C ALA A 20 -4.26 1.79 -9.90
N GLY A 21 -3.81 0.53 -10.02
CA GLY A 21 -2.69 0.16 -10.89
C GLY A 21 -2.88 0.55 -12.36
N LEU A 22 -4.09 0.42 -12.89
CA LEU A 22 -4.43 0.86 -14.25
C LEU A 22 -4.38 2.40 -14.40
N TYR A 23 -4.80 3.15 -13.38
CA TYR A 23 -4.80 4.61 -13.41
C TYR A 23 -3.43 5.23 -13.22
N ILE A 24 -2.44 4.54 -12.62
CA ILE A 24 -1.06 5.02 -12.54
C ILE A 24 -0.53 5.34 -13.95
N SER A 25 -0.90 4.54 -14.95
CA SER A 25 -0.53 4.78 -16.37
C SER A 25 -1.14 6.05 -16.97
N LYS A 26 -2.21 6.60 -16.36
CA LYS A 26 -2.92 7.80 -16.80
C LYS A 26 -2.55 9.06 -15.99
N GLY A 27 -1.70 8.94 -14.97
CA GLY A 27 -1.16 10.07 -14.20
C GLY A 27 -2.16 10.77 -13.26
N ASN A 28 -3.34 10.20 -13.00
CA ASN A 28 -4.29 10.81 -12.06
C ASN A 28 -4.07 10.36 -10.60
N TYR A 29 -2.97 10.83 -10.00
CA TYR A 29 -2.53 10.40 -8.67
C TYR A 29 -3.55 10.68 -7.55
N ALA A 30 -4.34 11.76 -7.65
CA ALA A 30 -5.31 12.13 -6.62
C ALA A 30 -6.52 11.18 -6.55
N GLU A 31 -7.05 10.76 -7.71
CA GLU A 31 -8.12 9.75 -7.75
C GLU A 31 -7.61 8.40 -7.23
N ILE A 32 -6.38 8.04 -7.60
CA ILE A 32 -5.75 6.79 -7.15
C ILE A 32 -5.57 6.78 -5.63
N GLU A 33 -5.10 7.88 -5.06
CA GLU A 33 -4.95 8.04 -3.61
C GLU A 33 -6.27 7.82 -2.88
N ALA A 34 -7.36 8.41 -3.39
CA ALA A 34 -8.69 8.24 -2.83
C ALA A 34 -9.17 6.78 -2.90
N LEU A 35 -8.89 6.09 -4.02
CA LEU A 35 -9.24 4.68 -4.19
C LEU A 35 -8.45 3.78 -3.22
N TYR A 36 -7.15 3.97 -3.07
CA TYR A 36 -6.34 3.19 -2.13
C TYR A 36 -6.71 3.44 -0.67
N LYS A 37 -6.97 4.69 -0.27
CA LYS A 37 -7.44 5.00 1.10
C LYS A 37 -8.79 4.34 1.38
N ARG A 38 -9.71 4.38 0.43
CA ARG A 38 -11.01 3.70 0.57
C ARG A 38 -10.86 2.18 0.63
N ALA A 39 -9.99 1.60 -0.18
CA ALA A 39 -9.71 0.17 -0.15
C ALA A 39 -9.14 -0.26 1.22
N LEU A 40 -8.20 0.53 1.75
CA LEU A 40 -7.60 0.33 3.07
C LEU A 40 -8.65 0.37 4.18
N GLU A 41 -9.53 1.37 4.19
CA GLU A 41 -10.60 1.49 5.20
C GLU A 41 -11.55 0.30 5.15
N ILE A 42 -11.96 -0.12 3.95
CA ILE A 42 -12.84 -1.28 3.75
C ILE A 42 -12.20 -2.56 4.30
N VAL A 43 -10.94 -2.84 3.90
CA VAL A 43 -10.29 -4.08 4.25
C VAL A 43 -9.91 -4.13 5.74
N GLU A 44 -9.52 -3.00 6.32
CA GLU A 44 -9.25 -2.90 7.75
C GLU A 44 -10.51 -3.12 8.59
N LYS A 45 -11.64 -2.54 8.18
CA LYS A 45 -12.93 -2.75 8.85
C LYS A 45 -13.45 -4.19 8.70
N ALA A 46 -13.25 -4.80 7.53
CA ALA A 46 -13.80 -6.13 7.22
C ALA A 46 -12.97 -7.28 7.81
N LEU A 47 -11.64 -7.15 7.80
CA LEU A 47 -10.71 -8.25 8.13
C LEU A 47 -9.88 -7.98 9.39
N GLY A 48 -9.88 -6.75 9.89
CA GLY A 48 -9.08 -6.30 11.01
C GLY A 48 -7.69 -5.81 10.61
N PRO A 49 -7.05 -4.97 11.43
CA PRO A 49 -5.83 -4.22 11.09
C PRO A 49 -4.58 -5.08 10.89
N ASP A 50 -4.57 -6.31 11.42
CA ASP A 50 -3.43 -7.23 11.29
C ASP A 50 -3.60 -8.21 10.10
N HIS A 51 -4.61 -8.05 9.25
CA HIS A 51 -4.82 -8.95 8.12
C HIS A 51 -3.80 -8.70 6.98
N PRO A 52 -3.27 -9.73 6.30
CA PRO A 52 -2.34 -9.55 5.17
C PRO A 52 -2.84 -8.59 4.08
N ASP A 53 -4.15 -8.59 3.80
CA ASP A 53 -4.73 -7.68 2.80
C ASP A 53 -4.69 -6.20 3.21
N VAL A 54 -4.68 -5.90 4.51
CA VAL A 54 -4.38 -4.54 5.03
C VAL A 54 -2.94 -4.18 4.70
N ALA A 55 -2.00 -5.11 4.92
CA ALA A 55 -0.60 -4.89 4.59
C ALA A 55 -0.37 -4.62 3.10
N ILE A 56 -1.05 -5.38 2.23
CA ILE A 56 -1.01 -5.15 0.78
C ILE A 56 -1.57 -3.77 0.42
N SER A 57 -2.68 -3.36 1.03
CA SER A 57 -3.30 -2.05 0.76
C SER A 57 -2.41 -0.88 1.24
N LEU A 58 -1.78 -1.02 2.40
CA LEU A 58 -0.77 -0.08 2.91
C LEU A 58 0.43 0.03 1.96
N LYS A 59 0.95 -1.11 1.49
CA LYS A 59 2.07 -1.17 0.53
C LYS A 59 1.75 -0.39 -0.76
N ASN A 60 0.56 -0.60 -1.32
CA ASN A 60 0.16 0.07 -2.56
C ASN A 60 0.00 1.59 -2.39
N LEU A 61 -0.54 2.06 -1.25
CA LEU A 61 -0.62 3.48 -0.94
C LEU A 61 0.78 4.09 -0.72
N ALA A 62 1.69 3.35 -0.10
CA ALA A 62 3.08 3.77 0.07
C ALA A 62 3.80 3.92 -1.27
N GLU A 63 3.60 2.97 -2.19
CA GLU A 63 4.17 3.01 -3.54
C GLU A 63 3.65 4.21 -4.35
N LEU A 64 2.36 4.53 -4.21
CA LEU A 64 1.79 5.73 -4.80
C LEU A 64 2.50 7.01 -4.32
N TYR A 65 2.79 7.12 -3.02
CA TYR A 65 3.51 8.26 -2.47
C TYR A 65 4.98 8.28 -2.87
N TYR A 66 5.64 7.12 -2.89
CA TYR A 66 7.00 6.99 -3.38
C TYR A 66 7.13 7.47 -4.83
N ASN A 67 6.21 7.08 -5.70
CA ASN A 67 6.20 7.51 -7.11
C ASN A 67 5.95 9.01 -7.30
N GLN A 68 5.38 9.69 -6.29
CA GLN A 68 5.19 11.15 -6.26
C GLN A 68 6.36 11.90 -5.57
N GLY A 69 7.39 11.20 -5.10
CA GLY A 69 8.46 11.79 -4.29
C GLY A 69 8.04 12.15 -2.86
N ARG A 70 6.85 11.70 -2.42
CA ARG A 70 6.31 11.95 -1.07
C ARG A 70 6.85 10.91 -0.08
N TYR A 71 8.16 10.83 0.05
CA TYR A 71 8.84 9.77 0.79
C TYR A 71 8.49 9.74 2.29
N ALA A 72 8.33 10.91 2.91
CA ALA A 72 7.92 11.04 4.31
C ALA A 72 6.53 10.44 4.59
N GLU A 73 5.65 10.40 3.59
CA GLU A 73 4.32 9.78 3.70
C GLU A 73 4.35 8.29 3.36
N ALA A 74 5.26 7.85 2.50
CA ALA A 74 5.44 6.44 2.15
C ALA A 74 6.05 5.62 3.30
N GLU A 75 7.02 6.19 4.04
CA GLU A 75 7.76 5.48 5.09
C GLU A 75 6.88 4.82 6.16
N PRO A 76 5.96 5.54 6.84
CA PRO A 76 5.14 4.93 7.89
C PRO A 76 4.22 3.82 7.36
N LEU A 77 3.80 3.91 6.09
CA LEU A 77 2.93 2.92 5.46
C LEU A 77 3.70 1.64 5.12
N TYR A 78 4.91 1.74 4.54
CA TYR A 78 5.76 0.57 4.33
C TYR A 78 6.13 -0.11 5.64
N LYS A 79 6.48 0.65 6.69
CA LYS A 79 6.76 0.08 8.03
C LYS A 79 5.56 -0.67 8.60
N SER A 80 4.36 -0.11 8.47
CA SER A 80 3.13 -0.74 8.96
C SER A 80 2.81 -2.02 8.19
N SER A 81 2.96 -2.00 6.86
CA SER A 81 2.82 -3.18 5.99
C SER A 81 3.80 -4.29 6.38
N LEU A 82 5.09 -3.95 6.51
CA LEU A 82 6.14 -4.89 6.90
C LEU A 82 5.84 -5.58 8.24
N LYS A 83 5.47 -4.80 9.25
CA LYS A 83 5.14 -5.32 10.59
C LYS A 83 4.01 -6.34 10.55
N ILE A 84 2.97 -6.10 9.74
CA ILE A 84 1.85 -7.03 9.59
C ILE A 84 2.31 -8.30 8.87
N LEU A 85 3.04 -8.15 7.75
CA LEU A 85 3.54 -9.29 6.97
C LEU A 85 4.49 -10.18 7.79
N GLU A 86 5.42 -9.59 8.54
CA GLU A 86 6.31 -10.33 9.44
C GLU A 86 5.53 -11.10 10.52
N LYS A 87 4.51 -10.47 11.10
CA LYS A 87 3.67 -11.09 12.14
C LYS A 87 2.87 -12.27 11.60
N VAL A 88 2.31 -12.16 10.40
CA VAL A 88 1.39 -13.16 9.84
C VAL A 88 2.09 -14.26 9.06
N LEU A 89 3.12 -13.91 8.29
CA LEU A 89 3.79 -14.82 7.34
C LEU A 89 5.16 -15.27 7.82
N GLY A 90 5.75 -14.58 8.80
CA GLY A 90 7.10 -14.81 9.26
C GLY A 90 8.15 -14.04 8.45
N PRO A 91 9.35 -13.82 9.02
CA PRO A 91 10.39 -12.96 8.44
C PRO A 91 10.99 -13.49 7.14
N ASP A 92 10.96 -14.82 6.92
CA ASP A 92 11.54 -15.46 5.73
C ASP A 92 10.58 -15.52 4.53
N HIS A 93 9.37 -14.96 4.66
CA HIS A 93 8.37 -15.00 3.59
C HIS A 93 8.75 -14.05 2.44
N PRO A 94 8.56 -14.44 1.17
CA PRO A 94 8.88 -13.59 0.01
C PRO A 94 8.25 -12.18 0.06
N GLU A 95 6.99 -12.06 0.50
CA GLU A 95 6.34 -10.74 0.66
C GLU A 95 7.05 -9.84 1.70
N VAL A 96 7.66 -10.41 2.75
CA VAL A 96 8.47 -9.64 3.71
C VAL A 96 9.74 -9.15 3.04
N ALA A 97 10.39 -9.99 2.24
CA ALA A 97 11.58 -9.61 1.48
C ALA A 97 11.27 -8.45 0.50
N THR A 98 10.15 -8.51 -0.21
CA THR A 98 9.71 -7.41 -1.10
C THR A 98 9.41 -6.12 -0.33
N ALA A 99 8.76 -6.21 0.84
CA ALA A 99 8.51 -5.04 1.67
C ALA A 99 9.83 -4.40 2.18
N LEU A 100 10.81 -5.21 2.54
CA LEU A 100 12.16 -4.75 2.92
C LEU A 100 12.90 -4.11 1.75
N GLU A 101 12.77 -4.64 0.54
CA GLU A 101 13.35 -4.06 -0.69
C GLU A 101 12.80 -2.66 -0.94
N HIS A 102 11.48 -2.47 -0.90
CA HIS A 102 10.85 -1.16 -1.06
C HIS A 102 11.29 -0.16 0.01
N MET A 103 11.49 -0.62 1.24
CA MET A 103 12.03 0.21 2.33
C MET A 103 13.48 0.60 2.10
N ALA A 104 14.32 -0.30 1.59
CA ALA A 104 15.70 0.00 1.24
C ALA A 104 15.79 1.04 0.10
N GLU A 105 14.93 0.90 -0.92
CA GLU A 105 14.83 1.88 -2.01
C GLU A 105 14.39 3.26 -1.50
N LEU A 106 13.38 3.30 -0.64
CA LEU A 106 12.90 4.52 -0.01
C LEU A 106 14.04 5.26 0.73
N TYR A 107 14.79 4.57 1.58
CA TYR A 107 15.90 5.20 2.31
C TYR A 107 17.04 5.63 1.40
N LYS A 108 17.30 4.90 0.32
CA LYS A 108 18.26 5.33 -0.70
C LYS A 108 17.81 6.61 -1.41
N LYS A 109 16.50 6.84 -1.57
CA LYS A 109 15.98 8.09 -2.12
C LYS A 109 16.10 9.23 -1.14
N ILE A 110 15.68 9.04 0.12
CA ILE A 110 15.79 10.04 1.18
C ILE A 110 17.25 10.49 1.36
N GLY A 111 18.18 9.53 1.50
CA GLY A 111 19.60 9.87 1.67
C GLY A 111 20.22 10.57 0.44
N LYS A 112 19.68 10.36 -0.76
CA LYS A 112 20.11 11.11 -1.96
C LYS A 112 19.55 12.52 -2.02
N GLU A 113 18.38 12.76 -1.43
CA GLU A 113 17.83 14.11 -1.31
C GLU A 113 18.58 14.91 -0.25
N ASP A 114 18.93 14.28 0.87
CA ASP A 114 19.77 14.89 1.92
C ASP A 114 21.18 15.25 1.41
N GLU A 115 21.72 14.50 0.45
CA GLU A 115 23.00 14.78 -0.22
C GLU A 115 22.92 15.87 -1.31
N ALA A 116 21.72 16.20 -1.78
CA ALA A 116 21.50 17.12 -2.90
C ALA A 116 21.23 18.59 -2.46
N GLU A 117 21.15 18.85 -1.16
CA GLU A 117 20.97 20.17 -0.52
C GLU A 117 22.31 20.82 -0.11
#